data_AF-A0A3D3FFE3-F1
#
_entry.id   AF-A0A3D3FFE3-F1
#
_cell.length_a   1.000
_cell.length_b   1.000
_cell.length_c   1.000
_cell.angle_alpha   90.00
_cell.angle_beta   90.00
_cell.angle_gamma   90.00
#
_symmetry.space_group_name_H-M   'P 1'
#
loop_
_entity.id
_entity.type
_entity.pdbx_description
1 polymer ?
#
loop_
_entity_poly.entity_id
_entity_poly.type
_entity_poly.pdbx_seq_one_letter_code
_entity_poly.pdbx_strand_id
1 'polypeptide(L)'
;NDTGSPGGGVSTLNIELNAENYKTILSLFKQALIENARGYDAKDDRLNGNPNQMNIQSMYSDIDLDANAMETEFQASLEELLWFVNAHLANSGVGNFDGVPVKITFNRNVLINNSELIQQCKDSVGLVSDRTILAHHPFVDDVDKELEQMKEQKQEEVPAYPPGVFP
;
A
#
# COMPACT_ATOMS: atom_id res chain seq x y z
N ASN A 1 7.32 -45.82 -76.26
CA ASN A 1 8.31 -45.09 -75.45
C ASN A 1 7.56 -44.61 -74.22
N ASP A 2 7.83 -45.28 -73.11
CA ASP A 2 7.12 -45.21 -71.84
C ASP A 2 7.84 -44.21 -70.93
N THR A 3 7.16 -43.15 -70.48
CA THR A 3 7.56 -42.33 -69.32
C THR A 3 6.35 -41.59 -68.75
N GLY A 4 5.39 -42.35 -68.21
CA GLY A 4 4.44 -41.82 -67.24
C GLY A 4 5.17 -41.47 -65.94
N SER A 5 5.61 -40.22 -65.78
CA SER A 5 6.13 -39.74 -64.51
C SER A 5 4.95 -39.33 -63.63
N PRO A 6 4.70 -39.98 -62.47
CA PRO A 6 3.67 -39.52 -61.56
C PRO A 6 4.13 -38.20 -60.97
N GLY A 7 3.39 -37.12 -61.26
CA GLY A 7 3.62 -35.81 -60.67
C GLY A 7 3.37 -35.85 -59.17
N GLY A 8 4.38 -36.26 -58.40
CA GLY A 8 4.41 -36.20 -56.94
C GLY A 8 4.64 -34.76 -56.49
N GLY A 9 3.60 -33.93 -56.53
CA GLY A 9 3.64 -32.59 -55.94
C GLY A 9 3.60 -32.70 -54.42
N VAL A 10 4.75 -32.59 -53.76
CA VAL A 10 4.82 -32.44 -52.30
C VAL A 10 4.55 -30.97 -51.97
N SER A 11 3.42 -30.69 -51.35
CA SER A 11 3.12 -29.38 -50.75
C SER A 11 3.47 -29.44 -49.28
N THR A 12 4.46 -28.65 -48.86
CA THR A 12 4.83 -28.52 -47.46
C THR A 12 3.75 -27.72 -46.74
N LEU A 13 3.08 -28.32 -45.76
CA LEU A 13 2.13 -27.63 -44.89
C LEU A 13 2.93 -26.75 -43.92
N ASN A 14 3.17 -25.49 -44.29
CA ASN A 14 3.78 -24.53 -43.39
C ASN A 14 2.68 -23.93 -42.50
N ILE A 15 2.80 -24.11 -41.19
CA ILE A 15 1.97 -23.40 -40.23
C ILE A 15 2.51 -21.97 -40.18
N GLU A 16 1.76 -21.01 -40.71
CA GLU A 16 2.05 -19.58 -40.55
C GLU A 16 1.82 -19.20 -39.09
N LEU A 17 2.87 -19.33 -38.30
CA LEU A 17 2.91 -18.87 -36.92
C LEU A 17 2.98 -17.34 -36.92
N ASN A 18 1.82 -16.70 -36.69
CA ASN A 18 1.80 -15.27 -36.40
C ASN A 18 2.30 -15.05 -34.96
N ALA A 19 3.59 -14.73 -34.83
CA ALA A 19 4.24 -14.48 -33.55
C ALA A 19 3.60 -13.32 -32.76
N GLU A 20 2.91 -12.38 -33.42
CA GLU A 20 2.20 -11.31 -32.74
C GLU A 20 0.96 -11.82 -32.00
N ASN A 21 0.16 -12.68 -32.65
CA ASN A 21 -1.03 -13.25 -32.03
C ASN A 21 -0.67 -14.02 -30.74
N TYR A 22 0.43 -14.77 -30.74
CA TYR A 22 0.90 -15.47 -29.55
C TYR A 22 1.32 -14.51 -28.44
N LYS A 23 2.02 -13.41 -28.76
CA LYS A 23 2.35 -12.39 -27.77
C LYS A 23 1.09 -11.77 -27.17
N THR A 24 0.09 -11.44 -27.99
CA THR A 24 -1.18 -10.88 -27.54
C THR A 24 -1.91 -11.83 -26.60
N ILE A 25 -2.00 -13.12 -26.96
CA ILE A 25 -2.63 -14.15 -26.13
C ILE A 25 -1.88 -14.30 -24.80
N LEU A 26 -0.55 -14.35 -24.82
CA LEU A 26 0.26 -14.46 -23.61
C LEU A 26 0.12 -13.24 -22.70
N SER A 27 0.06 -12.03 -23.27
CA SER A 27 -0.17 -10.80 -22.50
C SER A 27 -1.56 -10.80 -21.84
N LEU A 28 -2.60 -11.22 -22.57
CA LEU A 28 -3.96 -11.34 -22.02
C LEU A 28 -4.01 -12.37 -20.88
N PHE A 29 -3.39 -13.53 -21.04
CA PHE A 29 -3.33 -14.53 -19.97
C PHE A 29 -2.54 -14.05 -18.77
N LYS A 30 -1.42 -13.34 -18.97
CA LYS A 30 -0.65 -12.75 -17.87
C LYS A 30 -1.53 -11.77 -17.07
N GLN A 31 -2.22 -10.87 -17.77
CA GLN A 31 -3.11 -9.89 -17.12
C GLN A 31 -4.24 -10.58 -16.37
N ALA A 32 -4.94 -11.51 -17.01
CA ALA A 32 -6.02 -12.26 -16.38
C ALA A 32 -5.54 -13.05 -15.16
N LEU A 33 -4.35 -13.65 -15.19
CA LEU A 33 -3.81 -14.40 -14.05
C LEU A 33 -3.55 -13.46 -12.86
N ILE A 34 -2.94 -12.30 -13.10
CA ILE A 34 -2.66 -11.31 -12.06
C ILE A 34 -3.95 -10.78 -11.45
N GLU A 35 -4.94 -10.43 -12.26
CA GLU A 35 -6.26 -9.96 -11.80
C GLU A 35 -6.98 -11.05 -10.98
N ASN A 36 -7.04 -12.29 -11.48
CA ASN A 36 -7.71 -13.39 -10.76
C ASN A 36 -6.98 -13.79 -9.47
N ALA A 37 -5.65 -13.67 -9.43
CA ALA A 37 -4.87 -13.92 -8.24
C ALA A 37 -4.78 -12.71 -7.31
N ARG A 38 -5.43 -11.59 -7.65
CA ARG A 38 -5.36 -10.31 -6.91
C ARG A 38 -3.90 -9.88 -6.65
N GLY A 39 -3.04 -10.14 -7.62
CA GLY A 39 -1.61 -9.91 -7.53
C GLY A 39 -1.21 -8.48 -7.92
N TYR A 40 -0.01 -8.07 -7.49
CA TYR A 40 0.58 -6.79 -7.86
C TYR A 40 1.45 -6.92 -9.13
N ASP A 41 1.13 -6.20 -10.22
CA ASP A 41 2.03 -6.05 -11.37
C ASP A 41 2.83 -4.73 -11.30
N ALA A 42 4.04 -4.81 -10.77
CA ALA A 42 4.95 -3.66 -10.65
C ALA A 42 5.41 -3.08 -12.00
N LYS A 43 5.18 -3.79 -13.11
CA LYS A 43 5.60 -3.41 -14.46
C LYS A 43 4.43 -3.12 -15.39
N ASP A 44 3.24 -2.89 -14.83
CA ASP A 44 2.08 -2.45 -15.61
C ASP A 44 2.42 -1.10 -16.29
N ASP A 45 2.06 -0.99 -17.57
CA ASP A 45 2.23 0.23 -18.38
C ASP A 45 1.54 1.45 -17.75
N ARG A 46 0.55 1.25 -16.86
CA ARG A 46 -0.07 2.32 -16.07
C ARG A 46 0.92 3.08 -15.17
N LEU A 47 2.08 2.50 -14.86
CA LEU A 47 3.18 3.11 -14.09
C LEU A 47 4.23 3.81 -14.98
N ASN A 48 4.19 3.61 -16.30
CA ASN A 48 5.14 4.24 -17.24
C ASN A 48 4.85 5.73 -17.51
N GLY A 49 3.74 6.26 -17.00
CA GLY A 49 3.45 7.70 -16.92
C GLY A 49 3.60 8.20 -15.48
N ASN A 50 3.87 9.51 -15.29
CA ASN A 50 4.05 10.15 -13.98
C ASN A 50 3.11 9.52 -12.93
N PRO A 51 3.65 8.83 -11.91
CA PRO A 51 2.86 8.08 -10.96
C PRO A 51 1.93 9.03 -10.18
N ASN A 52 0.65 9.01 -10.52
CA ASN A 52 -0.41 9.72 -9.83
C ASN A 52 -0.96 8.81 -8.72
N GLN A 53 -1.27 9.38 -7.55
CA GLN A 53 -1.88 8.68 -6.43
C GLN A 53 -3.14 7.88 -6.80
N MET A 54 -3.95 8.37 -7.75
CA MET A 54 -5.12 7.64 -8.24
C MET A 54 -4.75 6.32 -8.94
N ASN A 55 -3.64 6.29 -9.70
CA ASN A 55 -3.18 5.06 -10.36
C ASN A 55 -2.64 4.08 -9.33
N ILE A 56 -1.87 4.56 -8.35
CA ILE A 56 -1.32 3.73 -7.28
C ILE A 56 -2.46 3.11 -6.45
N GLN A 57 -3.46 3.89 -6.05
CA GLN A 57 -4.63 3.40 -5.32
C GLN A 57 -5.42 2.36 -6.12
N SER A 58 -5.59 2.57 -7.44
CA SER A 58 -6.25 1.60 -8.29
C SER A 58 -5.48 0.26 -8.35
N MET A 59 -4.15 0.28 -8.33
CA MET A 59 -3.32 -0.93 -8.33
C MET A 59 -3.39 -1.72 -7.02
N TYR A 60 -3.53 -1.03 -5.88
CA TYR A 60 -3.65 -1.69 -4.58
C TYR A 60 -5.08 -2.06 -4.20
N SER A 61 -6.10 -1.65 -4.96
CA SER A 61 -7.51 -1.83 -4.58
C SER A 61 -7.89 -3.29 -4.29
N ASP A 62 -7.48 -4.23 -5.16
CA ASP A 62 -7.77 -5.65 -4.97
C ASP A 62 -7.02 -6.24 -3.76
N ILE A 63 -5.76 -5.83 -3.57
CA ILE A 63 -4.92 -6.25 -2.43
C ILE A 63 -5.46 -5.67 -1.12
N ASP A 64 -5.93 -4.42 -1.13
CA ASP A 64 -6.53 -3.80 0.04
C ASP A 64 -7.84 -4.48 0.40
N LEU A 65 -8.64 -4.90 -0.59
CA LEU A 65 -9.85 -5.68 -0.35
C LEU A 65 -9.55 -7.02 0.33
N ASP A 66 -8.51 -7.72 -0.11
CA ASP A 66 -8.04 -8.95 0.55
C ASP A 66 -7.47 -8.68 1.95
N ALA A 67 -6.69 -7.60 2.11
CA ALA A 67 -6.13 -7.21 3.39
C ALA A 67 -7.22 -6.82 4.39
N ASN A 68 -8.30 -6.16 3.95
CA ASN A 68 -9.47 -5.84 4.76
C ASN A 68 -10.20 -7.12 5.22
N ALA A 69 -10.39 -8.09 4.32
CA ALA A 69 -10.99 -9.38 4.67
C ALA A 69 -10.10 -10.12 5.68
N MET A 70 -8.80 -10.20 5.42
CA MET A 70 -7.81 -10.82 6.29
C MET A 70 -7.76 -10.14 7.66
N GLU A 71 -7.78 -8.82 7.73
CA GLU A 71 -7.83 -8.07 8.98
C GLU A 71 -9.09 -8.40 9.79
N THR A 72 -10.25 -8.52 9.14
CA THR A 72 -11.51 -8.89 9.81
C THR A 72 -11.41 -10.27 10.47
N GLU A 73 -10.87 -11.26 9.74
CA GLU A 73 -10.65 -12.61 10.27
C GLU A 73 -9.59 -12.62 11.41
N PHE A 74 -8.54 -11.82 11.28
CA PHE A 74 -7.54 -11.67 12.34
C PHE A 74 -8.09 -10.97 13.58
N GLN A 75 -8.96 -9.98 13.43
CA GLN A 75 -9.62 -9.34 14.56
C GLN A 75 -10.43 -10.36 15.35
N ALA A 76 -11.27 -11.16 14.68
CA ALA A 76 -12.07 -12.20 15.33
C ALA A 76 -11.20 -13.26 16.02
N SER A 77 -10.16 -13.77 15.36
CA SER A 77 -9.27 -14.77 15.97
C SER A 77 -8.43 -14.21 17.13
N LEU A 78 -8.05 -12.93 17.09
CA LEU A 78 -7.34 -12.28 18.20
C LEU A 78 -8.26 -11.97 19.38
N GLU A 79 -9.56 -11.72 19.17
CA GLU A 79 -10.54 -11.64 20.26
C GLU A 79 -10.64 -12.97 21.02
N GLU A 80 -10.68 -14.10 20.30
CA GLU A 80 -10.62 -15.43 20.93
C GLU A 80 -9.29 -15.65 21.67
N LEU A 81 -8.17 -15.26 21.07
CA LEU A 81 -6.86 -15.34 21.73
C LEU A 81 -6.80 -14.50 23.02
N LEU A 82 -7.34 -13.29 22.99
CA LEU A 82 -7.40 -12.41 24.16
C LEU A 82 -8.19 -13.04 25.30
N TRP A 83 -9.26 -13.78 25.01
CA TRP A 83 -9.98 -14.55 26.03
C TRP A 83 -9.07 -15.59 26.70
N PHE A 84 -8.29 -16.36 25.92
CA PHE A 84 -7.32 -17.31 26.49
C PHE A 84 -6.23 -16.63 27.32
N VAL A 85 -5.73 -15.47 26.87
CA VAL A 85 -4.74 -14.68 27.59
C VAL A 85 -5.29 -14.20 28.93
N ASN A 86 -6.52 -13.68 28.95
CA ASN A 86 -7.19 -13.23 30.17
C ASN A 86 -7.40 -14.39 31.16
N ALA A 87 -7.87 -15.54 30.67
CA ALA A 87 -8.01 -16.73 31.49
C ALA A 87 -6.67 -17.17 32.11
N HIS A 88 -5.58 -17.11 31.34
CA HIS A 88 -4.25 -17.40 31.85
C HIS A 88 -3.78 -16.40 32.91
N LEU A 89 -3.99 -15.10 32.70
CA LEU A 89 -3.63 -14.05 33.66
C LEU A 89 -4.40 -14.17 34.98
N ALA A 90 -5.69 -14.52 34.91
CA ALA A 90 -6.52 -14.79 36.06
C ALA A 90 -6.01 -16.01 36.86
N ASN A 91 -5.66 -17.10 36.16
CA ASN A 91 -5.12 -18.32 36.79
C ASN A 91 -3.71 -18.12 37.39
N SER A 92 -2.89 -17.27 36.78
CA SER A 92 -1.53 -16.94 37.25
C SER A 92 -1.50 -15.92 38.40
N GLY A 93 -2.66 -15.39 38.82
CA GLY A 93 -2.78 -14.47 39.95
C GLY A 93 -2.36 -13.02 39.65
N VAL A 94 -2.18 -12.66 38.38
CA VAL A 94 -1.81 -11.29 37.95
C VAL A 94 -3.02 -10.34 38.03
N GLY A 95 -4.24 -10.88 37.88
CA GLY A 95 -5.49 -10.13 37.95
C GLY A 95 -6.50 -10.63 36.92
N ASN A 96 -7.77 -10.26 37.10
CA ASN A 96 -8.79 -10.47 36.08
C ASN A 96 -8.96 -9.20 35.24
N PHE A 97 -8.77 -9.32 33.93
CA PHE A 97 -8.93 -8.23 32.95
C PHE A 97 -10.13 -8.46 32.01
N ASP A 98 -11.05 -9.35 32.39
CA ASP A 98 -12.31 -9.55 31.69
C ASP A 98 -13.08 -8.22 31.58
N GLY A 99 -13.41 -7.84 30.34
CA GLY A 99 -14.14 -6.61 30.04
C GLY A 99 -13.28 -5.35 29.87
N VAL A 100 -11.95 -5.46 29.94
CA VAL A 100 -11.08 -4.34 29.52
C VAL A 100 -11.11 -4.24 27.99
N PRO A 101 -11.52 -3.10 27.41
CA PRO A 101 -11.55 -2.94 25.96
C PRO A 101 -10.13 -2.84 25.43
N VAL A 102 -9.72 -3.84 24.63
CA VAL A 102 -8.45 -3.83 23.91
C VAL A 102 -8.73 -3.52 22.45
N LYS A 103 -8.09 -2.48 21.91
CA LYS A 103 -8.14 -2.14 20.49
C LYS A 103 -6.88 -2.64 19.79
N ILE A 104 -7.06 -3.54 18.84
CA ILE A 104 -5.98 -4.03 17.98
C ILE A 104 -5.96 -3.17 16.72
N THR A 105 -4.78 -2.65 16.36
CA THR A 105 -4.59 -1.81 15.17
C THR A 105 -3.64 -2.52 14.21
N PHE A 106 -4.05 -2.69 12.96
CA PHE A 106 -3.22 -3.25 11.90
C PHE A 106 -2.66 -2.12 11.04
N ASN A 107 -1.34 -2.13 10.82
CA ASN A 107 -0.66 -1.16 9.97
C ASN A 107 -0.34 -1.81 8.61
N ARG A 108 -0.70 -1.12 7.51
CA ARG A 108 -0.46 -1.58 6.15
C ARG A 108 0.63 -0.75 5.50
N ASN A 109 1.58 -1.43 4.85
CA ASN A 109 2.62 -0.77 4.05
C ASN A 109 2.17 -0.72 2.58
N VAL A 110 1.84 0.47 2.10
CA VAL A 110 1.47 0.73 0.71
C VAL A 110 2.46 1.69 0.07
N LEU A 111 2.73 1.53 -1.22
CA LEU A 111 3.51 2.52 -1.96
C LEU A 111 2.68 3.81 -2.05
N ILE A 112 3.26 4.95 -1.69
CA ILE A 112 2.61 6.25 -1.73
C ILE A 112 3.49 7.25 -2.47
N ASN A 113 2.86 8.19 -3.18
CA ASN A 113 3.59 9.31 -3.74
C ASN A 113 3.80 10.38 -2.65
N ASN A 114 4.96 10.32 -1.99
CA ASN A 114 5.30 11.25 -0.91
C ASN A 114 5.26 12.71 -1.36
N SER A 115 5.57 13.03 -2.62
CA SER A 115 5.54 14.41 -3.12
C SER A 115 4.12 14.98 -3.17
N GLU A 116 3.15 14.18 -3.63
CA GLU A 116 1.74 14.56 -3.67
C GLU A 116 1.16 14.69 -2.25
N LEU A 117 1.48 13.73 -1.38
CA LEU A 117 1.05 13.76 0.02
C LEU A 117 1.60 14.97 0.78
N ILE A 118 2.88 15.32 0.59
CA ILE A 118 3.48 16.53 1.19
C ILE A 118 2.79 17.79 0.66
N GLN A 119 2.43 17.84 -0.62
CA GLN A 119 1.71 18.97 -1.18
C GLN A 119 0.31 19.10 -0.56
N GLN A 120 -0.43 17.99 -0.42
CA GLN A 120 -1.72 17.96 0.28
C GLN A 120 -1.60 18.41 1.74
N CYS A 121 -0.53 18.01 2.44
CA CYS A 121 -0.26 18.45 3.81
C CYS A 121 -0.07 19.97 3.87
N LYS A 122 0.69 20.55 2.93
CA LYS A 122 0.90 22.00 2.85
C LYS A 122 -0.39 22.76 2.54
N ASP A 123 -1.19 22.26 1.61
CA ASP A 123 -2.47 22.88 1.23
C ASP A 123 -3.53 22.78 2.35
N SER A 124 -3.34 21.84 3.28
CA SER A 124 -4.19 21.61 4.45
C SER A 124 -3.85 22.50 5.65
N VAL A 125 -2.72 23.22 5.62
CA VAL A 125 -2.32 24.13 6.70
C VAL A 125 -3.37 25.22 6.89
N GLY A 126 -3.89 25.35 8.12
CA GLY A 126 -4.94 26.31 8.47
C GLY A 126 -6.38 25.81 8.23
N LEU A 127 -6.56 24.65 7.57
CA LEU A 127 -7.85 23.97 7.45
C LEU A 127 -8.01 22.85 8.49
N VAL A 128 -6.92 22.16 8.79
CA VAL A 128 -6.86 21.03 9.74
C VAL A 128 -5.79 21.31 10.80
N SER A 129 -5.88 20.64 11.95
CA SER A 129 -4.91 20.84 13.02
C SER A 129 -3.51 20.39 12.60
N ASP A 130 -2.48 21.09 13.07
CA ASP A 130 -1.07 20.73 12.82
C ASP A 130 -0.77 19.29 13.25
N ARG A 131 -1.38 18.83 14.35
CA ARG A 131 -1.28 17.44 14.80
C ARG A 131 -1.80 16.45 13.75
N THR A 132 -2.93 16.76 13.13
CA THR A 132 -3.52 15.91 12.07
C THR A 132 -2.64 15.89 10.83
N ILE A 133 -2.08 17.04 10.45
CA ILE A 133 -1.17 17.15 9.30
C ILE A 133 0.09 16.32 9.55
N LEU A 134 0.68 16.42 10.75
CA LEU A 134 1.84 15.63 11.15
C LEU A 134 1.54 14.13 11.19
N ALA A 135 0.34 13.74 11.65
CA ALA A 135 -0.09 12.33 11.67
C ALA A 135 -0.20 11.70 10.27
N HIS A 136 -0.40 12.52 9.23
CA HIS A 136 -0.44 12.08 7.84
C HIS A 136 0.86 12.38 7.08
N HIS A 137 1.87 12.95 7.73
CA HIS A 137 3.10 13.33 7.07
C HIS A 137 4.02 12.11 6.88
N PRO A 138 4.54 11.84 5.67
CA PRO A 138 5.26 10.59 5.37
C PRO A 138 6.60 10.42 6.09
N PHE A 139 7.08 11.44 6.79
CA PHE A 139 8.35 11.42 7.52
C PHE A 139 8.17 11.40 9.05
N VAL A 140 6.93 11.37 9.53
CA VAL A 140 6.60 11.44 10.96
C VAL A 140 5.97 10.11 11.37
N ASP A 141 6.73 9.30 12.09
CA ASP A 141 6.24 8.03 12.66
C ASP A 141 5.54 8.25 14.01
N ASP A 142 6.07 9.16 14.83
CA ASP A 142 5.56 9.49 16.16
C ASP A 142 5.23 10.99 16.24
N VAL A 143 3.94 11.28 16.18
CA VAL A 143 3.40 12.64 16.17
C VAL A 143 3.67 13.37 17.48
N ASP A 144 3.61 12.67 18.60
CA ASP A 144 3.79 13.30 19.91
C ASP A 144 5.25 13.69 20.11
N LYS A 145 6.16 12.81 19.71
CA LYS A 145 7.60 13.09 19.72
C LYS A 145 7.99 14.21 18.74
N GLU A 146 7.37 14.28 17.57
CA GLU A 146 7.62 15.36 16.62
C GLU A 146 7.10 16.70 17.14
N LEU A 147 5.92 16.72 17.75
CA LEU A 147 5.37 17.92 18.39
C LEU A 147 6.25 18.43 19.53
N GLU A 148 6.87 17.54 20.30
CA GLU A 148 7.85 17.91 21.33
C GLU A 148 9.08 18.56 20.71
N GLN A 149 9.68 17.93 19.71
CA GLN A 149 10.85 18.48 18.99
C GLN A 149 10.55 19.85 18.37
N MET A 150 9.36 20.03 17.77
CA MET A 150 8.94 21.31 17.22
C MET A 150 8.77 22.40 18.30
N LYS A 151 8.34 22.04 19.52
CA LYS A 151 8.25 23.00 20.64
C LYS A 151 9.64 23.39 21.13
N GLU A 152 10.57 22.45 21.22
CA GLU A 152 11.96 22.72 21.57
C GLU A 152 12.61 23.65 20.54
N GLN A 153 12.48 23.33 19.24
CA GLN A 153 12.95 24.20 18.15
C GLN A 153 12.38 25.61 18.25
N LYS A 154 11.06 25.75 18.46
CA LYS A 154 10.43 27.08 18.63
C LYS A 154 10.95 27.83 19.84
N GLN A 155 11.24 27.15 20.95
CA GLN A 155 11.81 27.78 22.15
C GLN A 155 13.25 28.25 21.92
N GLU A 156 14.06 27.49 21.17
CA GLU A 156 15.42 27.87 20.77
C GLU A 156 15.43 29.00 19.74
N GLU A 157 14.42 29.04 18.85
CA GLU A 157 14.27 30.07 17.82
C GLU A 157 13.66 31.38 18.33
N VAL A 158 13.03 31.43 19.52
CA VAL A 158 12.61 32.71 20.10
C VAL A 158 13.87 33.52 20.36
N PRO A 159 14.14 34.60 19.60
CA PRO A 159 15.29 35.44 19.89
C PRO A 159 15.05 36.01 21.29
N ALA A 160 16.05 35.86 22.17
CA ALA A 160 16.10 36.59 23.43
C ALA A 160 16.10 38.08 23.10
N TYR A 161 14.93 38.68 22.91
CA TYR A 161 14.79 40.12 22.77
C TYR A 161 15.13 40.71 24.13
N PRO A 162 16.27 41.42 24.29
CA PRO A 162 16.55 42.06 25.56
C PRO A 162 15.48 43.14 25.77
N PRO A 163 14.80 43.17 26.93
CA PRO A 163 13.82 44.21 27.20
C PRO A 163 14.54 45.56 27.29
N GLY A 164 14.41 46.36 26.24
CA GLY A 164 14.63 47.80 26.26
C GLY A 164 15.96 48.29 25.69
N VAL A 165 15.95 48.73 24.42
CA VAL A 165 16.60 49.97 24.00
C VAL A 165 15.76 50.60 22.87
N PHE A 166 14.94 51.60 23.22
CA PHE A 166 14.39 52.56 22.27
C PHE A 166 15.25 53.83 22.34
N PRO A 167 15.73 54.42 21.22
CA PRO A 167 16.10 55.83 21.18
C PRO A 167 14.88 56.75 21.15
#